data_AF-A0A521JVE4-F1
#
_entry.id   AF-A0A521JVE4-F1
#
_cell.length_a   1.000
_cell.length_b   1.000
_cell.length_c   1.000
_cell.angle_alpha   90.00
_cell.angle_beta   90.00
_cell.angle_gamma   90.00
#
_symmetry.space_group_name_H-M   'P 1'
#
loop_
_entity.id
_entity.type
_entity.pdbx_description
1 polymer ?
#
loop_
_entity_poly.entity_id
_entity_poly.type
_entity_poly.pdbx_seq_one_letter_code
_entity_poly.pdbx_strand_id
1 'polypeptide(L)'
;SRIQRVGLCAGCHLQGDARIELVAGAVAPPAPGADLLVHRAIYVAAEPTQDVGFVSQVERMVLSRCWTADASERGMRCETCHDPHRSLDDDEERARVRAACSQCHADGDCAAPAPERAARDCASCHMRVTPTFDVAGVAIHDHWIRARPGPPSAHERLRVAESRDGRLRRFDWNLAGVAAPAADASCDMLAHAKLANEQAFARERALELARAEPSGPLRELGMVHHVRAWLLEAAGEHDEARRSYKRALLVDPALDESRINLALVLGRAGKAAEGIALLDDVLARHPFAEGALRNRGVLHEALGDASGARADLEAAHALFPRAAVARALERLCAASGDASAAARWRAAAAASGSDR
;
A
#
# COMPACT_ATOMS: atom_id res chain seq x y z
N SER A 1 23.49 11.95 10.90
CA SER A 1 22.51 12.67 11.72
C SER A 1 21.64 11.68 12.48
N ARG A 2 20.88 12.15 13.47
CA ARG A 2 19.92 11.35 14.24
C ARG A 2 18.89 10.69 13.32
N ILE A 3 18.36 11.47 12.39
CA ILE A 3 17.40 11.00 11.38
C ILE A 3 17.98 9.89 10.51
N GLN A 4 19.22 10.04 10.07
CA GLN A 4 19.87 9.00 9.25
C GLN A 4 20.05 7.67 10.02
N ARG A 5 20.37 7.72 11.32
CA ARG A 5 20.45 6.51 12.16
C ARG A 5 19.09 5.83 12.34
N VAL A 6 18.07 6.63 12.69
CA VAL A 6 16.69 6.11 12.84
C VAL A 6 16.12 5.65 11.49
N GLY A 7 16.52 6.28 10.39
CA GLY A 7 16.16 5.94 9.02
C GLY A 7 16.52 4.51 8.64
N LEU A 8 17.63 3.98 9.16
CA LEU A 8 18.01 2.57 8.98
C LEU A 8 16.95 1.64 9.55
N CYS A 9 16.52 1.89 10.79
CA CYS A 9 15.46 1.12 11.44
C CYS A 9 14.12 1.35 10.72
N ALA A 10 13.80 2.59 10.34
CA ALA A 10 12.57 2.96 9.65
C ALA A 10 12.41 2.26 8.29
N GLY A 11 13.50 1.91 7.61
CA GLY A 11 13.44 1.14 6.36
C GLY A 11 12.62 -0.15 6.50
N CYS A 12 12.69 -0.77 7.68
CA CYS A 12 11.89 -1.94 8.03
C CYS A 12 10.70 -1.56 8.91
N HIS A 13 10.92 -0.83 10.01
CA HIS A 13 9.99 -0.55 11.13
C HIS A 13 9.08 0.68 10.97
N LEU A 14 8.97 1.19 9.74
CA LEU A 14 8.01 2.26 9.38
C LEU A 14 7.20 1.80 8.16
N GLN A 15 6.14 1.02 8.41
CA GLN A 15 5.29 0.51 7.34
C GLN A 15 4.36 1.55 6.74
N GLY A 16 3.50 2.11 7.59
CA GLY A 16 2.37 2.92 7.14
C GLY A 16 1.39 2.13 6.26
N ASP A 17 0.38 2.84 5.78
CA ASP A 17 -0.67 2.29 4.92
C ASP A 17 -0.26 2.30 3.43
N ALA A 18 0.59 3.25 3.03
CA ALA A 18 1.17 3.29 1.69
C ALA A 18 2.64 3.71 1.69
N ARG A 19 3.42 3.11 0.81
CA ARG A 19 4.85 3.40 0.58
C ARG A 19 5.06 3.66 -0.90
N ILE A 20 5.51 4.85 -1.25
CA ILE A 20 5.74 5.28 -2.62
C ILE A 20 7.23 5.59 -2.78
N GLU A 21 7.90 4.92 -3.71
CA GLU A 21 9.28 5.25 -4.05
C GLU A 21 9.32 6.55 -4.87
N LEU A 22 10.19 7.47 -4.46
CA LEU A 22 10.34 8.80 -5.06
C LEU A 22 11.39 8.82 -6.18
N VAL A 23 12.20 7.78 -6.28
CA VAL A 23 13.28 7.66 -7.25
C VAL A 23 13.03 6.46 -8.15
N ALA A 24 12.96 6.71 -9.47
CA ALA A 24 12.77 5.68 -10.48
C ALA A 24 13.86 4.60 -10.38
N GLY A 25 13.47 3.32 -10.33
CA GLY A 25 14.40 2.19 -10.31
C GLY A 25 15.11 1.95 -8.97
N ALA A 26 14.80 2.71 -7.92
CA ALA A 26 15.32 2.49 -6.57
C ALA A 26 14.57 1.33 -5.89
N VAL A 27 15.00 0.09 -6.15
CA VAL A 27 14.50 -1.11 -5.46
C VAL A 27 15.31 -1.37 -4.17
N ALA A 28 16.54 -0.82 -4.10
CA ALA A 28 17.40 -0.94 -2.94
C ALA A 28 17.04 0.10 -1.85
N PRO A 29 17.20 -0.23 -0.56
CA PRO A 29 17.10 0.76 0.50
C PRO A 29 18.12 1.91 0.26
N PRO A 30 17.84 3.13 0.76
CA PRO A 30 18.79 4.22 0.70
C PRO A 30 20.17 3.78 1.21
N ALA A 31 21.23 4.34 0.63
CA ALA A 31 22.58 4.10 1.14
C ALA A 31 22.64 4.38 2.66
N PRO A 32 23.41 3.59 3.43
CA PRO A 32 23.54 3.82 4.86
C PRO A 32 23.91 5.27 5.15
N GLY A 33 23.09 5.96 5.93
CA GLY A 33 23.29 7.37 6.21
C GLY A 33 22.51 8.35 5.34
N ALA A 34 21.58 7.92 4.48
CA ALA A 34 20.61 8.82 3.85
C ALA A 34 19.29 8.90 4.66
N ASP A 35 18.55 10.00 4.50
CA ASP A 35 17.20 10.11 5.06
C ASP A 35 16.22 9.29 4.21
N LEU A 36 15.52 8.35 4.85
CA LEU A 36 14.54 7.49 4.20
C LEU A 36 13.47 8.30 3.46
N LEU A 37 13.03 9.44 4.01
CA LEU A 37 11.93 10.22 3.45
C LEU A 37 12.29 11.00 2.19
N VAL A 38 13.58 11.08 1.86
CA VAL A 38 14.07 11.61 0.56
C VAL A 38 13.87 10.60 -0.55
N HIS A 39 13.90 9.30 -0.23
CA HIS A 39 13.77 8.22 -1.21
C HIS A 39 12.35 7.65 -1.26
N ARG A 40 11.61 7.73 -0.16
CA ARG A 40 10.29 7.10 -0.03
C ARG A 40 9.30 8.03 0.67
N ALA A 41 8.14 8.24 0.06
CA ALA A 41 7.00 8.80 0.76
C ALA A 41 6.25 7.68 1.48
N ILE A 42 6.06 7.84 2.79
CA ILE A 42 5.30 6.90 3.61
C ILE A 42 4.04 7.62 4.06
N TYR A 43 2.89 6.97 3.91
CA TYR A 43 1.61 7.51 4.32
C TYR A 43 1.08 6.69 5.49
N VAL A 44 0.63 7.40 6.51
CA VAL A 44 0.07 6.86 7.73
C VAL A 44 -1.35 7.39 7.90
N ALA A 45 -2.10 6.84 8.85
CA ALA A 45 -3.43 7.37 9.18
C ALA A 45 -3.34 8.88 9.45
N ALA A 46 -4.30 9.64 8.91
CA ALA A 46 -4.30 11.11 9.04
C ALA A 46 -4.28 11.56 10.51
N GLU A 47 -4.97 10.83 11.38
CA GLU A 47 -4.97 11.05 12.82
C GLU A 47 -4.38 9.81 13.53
N PRO A 48 -3.43 9.98 14.47
CA PRO A 48 -2.90 8.87 15.23
C PRO A 48 -4.00 8.16 16.04
N THR A 49 -4.09 6.84 15.87
CA THR A 49 -5.07 6.04 16.61
C THR A 49 -4.48 5.43 17.87
N GLN A 50 -5.28 4.71 18.67
CA GLN A 50 -4.74 3.87 19.74
C GLN A 50 -4.21 2.52 19.24
N ASP A 51 -4.53 2.17 17.98
CA ASP A 51 -4.15 0.91 17.36
C ASP A 51 -2.66 0.94 16.99
N VAL A 52 -2.05 -0.24 16.97
CA VAL A 52 -0.61 -0.39 16.72
C VAL A 52 -0.42 -1.50 15.70
N GLY A 53 0.24 -1.20 14.59
CA GLY A 53 0.72 -2.22 13.65
C GLY A 53 1.99 -2.89 14.16
N PHE A 54 2.24 -4.13 13.76
CA PHE A 54 3.44 -4.85 14.15
C PHE A 54 4.73 -4.12 13.73
N VAL A 55 4.66 -3.35 12.65
CA VAL A 55 5.79 -2.66 12.03
C VAL A 55 5.57 -1.13 12.00
N SER A 56 5.15 -0.57 13.14
CA SER A 56 4.89 0.87 13.31
C SER A 56 5.74 1.55 14.39
N GLN A 57 6.79 0.89 14.92
CA GLN A 57 7.55 1.40 16.07
C GLN A 57 8.06 2.83 15.84
N VAL A 58 8.56 3.14 14.65
CA VAL A 58 9.04 4.50 14.32
C VAL A 58 7.90 5.49 14.24
N GLU A 59 6.78 5.10 13.62
CA GLU A 59 5.57 5.93 13.54
C GLU A 59 5.06 6.31 14.93
N ARG A 60 5.00 5.33 15.83
CA ARG A 60 4.57 5.52 17.22
C ARG A 60 5.58 6.35 18.01
N MET A 61 6.87 6.11 17.82
CA MET A 61 7.96 6.80 18.53
C MET A 61 7.94 8.31 18.30
N VAL A 62 7.74 8.77 17.07
CA VAL A 62 7.79 10.21 16.75
C VAL A 62 6.64 11.02 17.34
N LEU A 63 5.57 10.36 17.82
CA LEU A 63 4.45 10.99 18.52
C LEU A 63 4.77 11.32 19.98
N SER A 64 5.87 10.77 20.52
CA SER A 64 6.23 10.89 21.92
C SER A 64 6.89 12.23 22.24
N ARG A 65 6.59 12.83 23.40
CA ARG A 65 7.30 14.03 23.88
C ARG A 65 8.81 13.80 24.02
N CYS A 66 9.23 12.58 24.37
CA CYS A 66 10.64 12.19 24.45
C CYS A 66 11.36 12.35 23.10
N TRP A 67 10.66 12.13 21.99
CA TRP A 67 11.20 12.33 20.65
C TRP A 67 11.36 13.80 20.32
N THR A 68 10.31 14.59 20.58
CA THR A 68 10.20 15.99 20.16
C THR A 68 10.95 16.97 21.07
N ALA A 69 11.24 16.60 22.33
CA ALA A 69 11.81 17.48 23.34
C ALA A 69 13.27 17.88 23.08
N ASP A 70 14.07 17.02 22.43
CA ASP A 70 15.45 17.32 22.06
C ASP A 70 15.64 17.02 20.58
N ALA A 71 15.77 18.06 19.75
CA ALA A 71 16.03 17.93 18.32
C ALA A 71 17.51 17.74 17.96
N SER A 72 18.40 17.70 18.96
CA SER A 72 19.84 17.52 18.73
C SER A 72 20.18 16.11 18.25
N GLU A 73 21.43 15.95 17.81
CA GLU A 73 22.01 14.64 17.45
C GLU A 73 22.01 13.63 18.59
N ARG A 74 21.95 14.11 19.84
CA ARG A 74 21.91 13.27 21.06
C ARG A 74 20.51 12.86 21.48
N GLY A 75 19.46 13.47 20.89
CA GLY A 75 18.07 13.12 21.17
C GLY A 75 17.76 11.65 20.91
N MET A 76 16.57 11.22 21.37
CA MET A 76 16.12 9.83 21.40
C MET A 76 16.23 9.12 20.04
N ARG A 77 16.72 7.87 20.06
CA ARG A 77 16.86 6.95 18.93
C ARG A 77 16.39 5.56 19.34
N CYS A 78 16.33 4.63 18.39
CA CYS A 78 15.87 3.26 18.65
C CYS A 78 16.71 2.55 19.72
N GLU A 79 18.03 2.84 19.79
CA GLU A 79 18.96 2.25 20.74
C GLU A 79 19.05 2.99 22.10
N THR A 80 18.28 4.08 22.28
CA THR A 80 18.33 4.89 23.50
C THR A 80 17.83 4.12 24.71
N CYS A 81 16.73 3.39 24.56
CA CYS A 81 16.08 2.70 25.68
C CYS A 81 16.56 1.25 25.81
N HIS A 82 16.74 0.55 24.69
CA HIS A 82 17.19 -0.83 24.68
C HIS A 82 17.98 -1.14 23.41
N ASP A 83 18.75 -2.23 23.42
CA ASP A 83 19.26 -2.88 22.23
C ASP A 83 18.11 -3.69 21.60
N PRO A 84 17.67 -3.37 20.38
CA PRO A 84 16.61 -4.13 19.70
C PRO A 84 16.99 -5.58 19.38
N HIS A 85 18.26 -5.97 19.52
CA HIS A 85 18.73 -7.35 19.32
C HIS A 85 18.84 -8.14 20.63
N ARG A 86 18.51 -7.56 21.78
CA ARG A 86 18.48 -8.25 23.07
C ARG A 86 17.03 -8.44 23.55
N SER A 87 16.78 -9.53 24.27
CA SER A 87 15.47 -9.77 24.87
C SER A 87 15.23 -8.85 26.05
N LEU A 88 14.01 -8.31 26.16
CA LEU A 88 13.55 -7.59 27.35
C LEU A 88 13.23 -8.54 28.53
N ASP A 89 13.41 -9.86 28.33
CA ASP A 89 13.41 -10.83 29.44
C ASP A 89 14.69 -10.80 30.26
N ASP A 90 15.74 -10.15 29.75
CA ASP A 90 17.00 -9.92 30.44
C ASP A 90 16.90 -8.75 31.43
N ASP A 91 17.24 -9.00 32.70
CA ASP A 91 17.18 -7.99 33.76
C ASP A 91 18.13 -6.82 33.52
N GLU A 92 19.27 -7.06 32.85
CA GLU A 92 20.20 -5.98 32.49
C GLU A 92 19.57 -5.04 31.46
N GLU A 93 18.87 -5.61 30.47
CA GLU A 93 18.21 -4.83 29.43
C GLU A 93 17.00 -4.06 30.00
N ARG A 94 16.25 -4.68 30.93
CA ARG A 94 15.20 -3.97 31.70
C ARG A 94 15.76 -2.83 32.54
N ALA A 95 16.92 -3.02 33.18
CA ALA A 95 17.59 -1.98 33.94
C ALA A 95 18.03 -0.81 33.03
N ARG A 96 18.51 -1.11 31.82
CA ARG A 96 18.84 -0.09 30.80
C ARG A 96 17.62 0.75 30.39
N VAL A 97 16.47 0.11 30.15
CA VAL A 97 15.21 0.82 29.84
C VAL A 97 14.86 1.80 30.95
N ARG A 98 14.90 1.37 32.22
CA ARG A 98 14.65 2.24 33.37
C ARG A 98 15.65 3.39 33.44
N ALA A 99 16.94 3.11 33.27
CA ALA A 99 18.00 4.11 33.31
C ALA A 99 17.82 5.16 32.21
N ALA A 100 17.33 4.79 31.02
CA ALA A 100 17.03 5.73 29.94
C ALA A 100 15.93 6.73 30.34
N CYS A 101 14.85 6.27 30.99
CA CYS A 101 13.79 7.15 31.50
C CYS A 101 14.33 8.12 32.57
N SER A 102 15.17 7.61 33.48
CA SER A 102 15.70 8.38 34.61
C SER A 102 16.69 9.48 34.23
N GLN A 103 17.14 9.55 32.98
CA GLN A 103 17.96 10.67 32.49
C GLN A 103 17.19 12.00 32.44
N CYS A 104 15.86 11.95 32.35
CA CYS A 104 15.01 13.14 32.30
C CYS A 104 13.88 13.15 33.34
N HIS A 105 13.57 12.00 33.94
CA HIS A 105 12.50 11.86 34.93
C HIS A 105 13.06 11.38 36.27
N ALA A 106 12.87 12.16 37.32
CA ALA A 106 13.23 11.76 38.67
C ALA A 106 12.10 10.92 39.30
N ASP A 107 12.43 10.08 40.30
CA ASP A 107 11.42 9.28 41.01
C ASP A 107 10.30 10.13 41.66
N GLY A 108 10.61 11.40 41.99
CA GLY A 108 9.65 12.37 42.51
C GLY A 108 8.61 12.85 41.49
N ASP A 109 8.86 12.66 40.19
CA ASP A 109 7.92 13.02 39.12
C ASP A 109 6.78 11.98 39.00
N CYS A 110 6.94 10.80 39.62
CA CYS A 110 5.97 9.72 39.55
C CYS A 110 4.91 9.85 40.66
N ALA A 111 3.67 10.12 40.25
CA ALA A 111 2.53 10.23 41.16
C ALA A 111 2.05 8.88 41.74
N ALA A 112 2.59 7.74 41.28
CA ALA A 112 2.23 6.43 41.82
C ALA A 112 2.80 6.23 43.24
N PRO A 113 2.12 5.50 44.14
CA PRO A 113 2.62 5.21 45.48
C PRO A 113 3.97 4.47 45.47
N ALA A 114 4.82 4.71 46.49
CA ALA A 114 6.15 4.08 46.58
C ALA A 114 6.16 2.54 46.44
N PRO A 115 5.20 1.78 47.02
CA PRO A 115 5.15 0.33 46.80
C PRO A 115 4.92 -0.07 45.34
N GLU A 116 4.11 0.70 44.61
CA GLU A 116 3.82 0.45 43.19
C GLU A 116 5.03 0.78 42.31
N ARG A 117 5.75 1.88 42.62
CA ARG A 117 7.00 2.25 41.94
C ARG A 117 8.13 1.24 42.13
N ALA A 118 8.15 0.56 43.27
CA ALA A 118 9.13 -0.48 43.57
C ALA A 118 8.82 -1.81 42.85
N ALA A 119 7.54 -2.12 42.62
CA ALA A 119 7.08 -3.39 42.05
C ALA A 119 7.00 -3.40 40.51
N ARG A 120 7.05 -2.24 39.85
CA ARG A 120 6.88 -2.09 38.39
C ARG A 120 7.95 -1.19 37.81
N ASP A 121 8.24 -1.34 36.52
CA ASP A 121 9.11 -0.43 35.77
C ASP A 121 8.32 0.63 35.02
N CYS A 122 9.01 1.70 34.60
CA CYS A 122 8.38 2.82 33.90
C CYS A 122 7.66 2.36 32.62
N ALA A 123 8.25 1.39 31.90
CA ALA A 123 7.71 0.88 30.65
C ALA A 123 6.37 0.16 30.88
N SER A 124 6.24 -0.64 31.94
CA SER A 124 5.00 -1.39 32.23
C SER A 124 3.75 -0.52 32.42
N CYS A 125 3.92 0.75 32.82
CA CYS A 125 2.82 1.71 32.98
C CYS A 125 2.75 2.74 31.84
N HIS A 126 3.88 3.22 31.33
CA HIS A 126 3.95 4.32 30.35
C HIS A 126 4.09 3.87 28.90
N MET A 127 4.46 2.60 28.68
CA MET A 127 4.51 1.92 27.39
C MET A 127 3.49 0.79 27.40
N ARG A 128 2.29 1.09 26.95
CA ARG A 128 1.19 0.13 26.93
C ARG A 128 1.52 -1.07 26.05
N VAL A 129 1.38 -2.29 26.57
CA VAL A 129 1.33 -3.50 25.74
C VAL A 129 -0.04 -3.61 25.09
N THR A 130 -0.09 -3.75 23.76
CA THR A 130 -1.33 -3.85 23.00
C THR A 130 -1.21 -4.91 21.91
N PRO A 131 -2.28 -5.67 21.62
CA PRO A 131 -2.36 -6.50 20.43
C PRO A 131 -2.13 -5.67 19.17
N THR A 132 -1.51 -6.27 18.16
CA THR A 132 -1.33 -5.64 16.85
C THR A 132 -2.53 -5.87 15.94
N PHE A 133 -2.91 -4.88 15.12
CA PHE A 133 -4.09 -5.01 14.26
C PHE A 133 -3.86 -5.87 13.01
N ASP A 134 -2.60 -6.14 12.64
CA ASP A 134 -2.16 -6.77 11.39
C ASP A 134 -1.53 -8.16 11.58
N VAL A 135 -1.15 -8.53 12.81
CA VAL A 135 -0.57 -9.86 13.13
C VAL A 135 -1.32 -10.53 14.27
N ALA A 136 -1.83 -11.74 14.02
CA ALA A 136 -2.57 -12.54 15.00
C ALA A 136 -1.69 -13.00 16.16
N GLY A 137 -2.22 -12.90 17.39
CA GLY A 137 -1.58 -13.45 18.58
C GLY A 137 -0.32 -12.70 19.04
N VAL A 138 0.01 -11.57 18.41
CA VAL A 138 1.16 -10.75 18.75
C VAL A 138 0.69 -9.50 19.50
N ALA A 139 1.36 -9.21 20.62
CA ALA A 139 1.21 -7.98 21.36
C ALA A 139 2.59 -7.37 21.59
N ILE A 140 2.68 -6.05 21.44
CA ILE A 140 3.94 -5.30 21.57
C ILE A 140 3.74 -4.06 22.43
N HIS A 141 4.83 -3.51 22.93
CA HIS A 141 4.82 -2.21 23.58
C HIS A 141 4.56 -1.10 22.55
N ASP A 142 3.62 -0.23 22.87
CA ASP A 142 3.32 0.98 22.13
C ASP A 142 4.45 2.00 22.32
N HIS A 143 5.18 2.29 21.25
CA HIS A 143 6.29 3.25 21.28
C HIS A 143 5.82 4.72 21.29
N TRP A 144 4.50 4.97 21.32
CA TRP A 144 3.93 6.28 21.66
C TRP A 144 3.87 6.43 23.19
N ILE A 145 5.02 6.80 23.76
CA ILE A 145 5.27 6.93 25.20
C ILE A 145 4.50 8.12 25.76
N ARG A 146 3.65 7.84 26.74
CA ARG A 146 2.76 8.83 27.36
C ARG A 146 2.76 8.69 28.87
N ALA A 147 2.63 9.80 29.58
CA ALA A 147 2.44 9.79 31.03
C ALA A 147 1.18 9.01 31.44
N ARG A 148 0.13 9.05 30.59
CA ARG A 148 -1.12 8.31 30.77
C ARG A 148 -1.57 7.74 29.42
N PRO A 149 -1.10 6.55 29.02
CA PRO A 149 -1.60 5.92 27.80
C PRO A 149 -3.07 5.52 27.98
N GLY A 150 -3.84 5.51 26.89
CA GLY A 150 -5.21 4.98 26.89
C GLY A 150 -5.22 3.44 27.08
N PRO A 151 -6.39 2.79 27.19
CA PRO A 151 -6.44 1.33 27.29
C PRO A 151 -5.87 0.63 26.04
N PRO A 152 -5.46 -0.66 26.13
CA PRO A 152 -5.05 -1.44 24.96
C PRO A 152 -6.18 -1.55 23.94
N SER A 153 -5.81 -1.54 22.66
CA SER A 153 -6.77 -1.77 21.59
C SER A 153 -7.17 -3.25 21.55
N ALA A 154 -8.42 -3.51 21.17
CA ALA A 154 -8.92 -4.86 20.93
C ALA A 154 -9.21 -5.06 19.43
N HIS A 155 -8.83 -6.21 18.90
CA HIS A 155 -8.99 -6.54 17.49
C HIS A 155 -9.68 -7.89 17.35
N GLU A 156 -10.95 -7.88 16.92
CA GLU A 156 -11.69 -9.11 16.59
C GLU A 156 -11.35 -9.63 15.19
N ARG A 157 -10.93 -8.73 14.30
CA ARG A 157 -10.55 -9.02 12.92
C ARG A 157 -9.27 -8.27 12.57
N LEU A 158 -8.31 -9.02 12.01
CA LEU A 158 -7.09 -8.45 11.47
C LEU A 158 -7.40 -7.61 10.23
N ARG A 159 -6.55 -6.62 9.98
CA ARG A 159 -6.64 -5.74 8.82
C ARG A 159 -5.27 -5.34 8.32
N VAL A 160 -5.20 -4.92 7.06
CA VAL A 160 -3.94 -4.55 6.40
C VAL A 160 -3.57 -3.09 6.67
N ALA A 161 -4.54 -2.19 6.70
CA ALA A 161 -4.34 -0.75 6.92
C ALA A 161 -4.69 -0.32 8.36
N GLU A 162 -3.92 0.61 8.90
CA GLU A 162 -4.25 1.31 10.14
C GLU A 162 -5.46 2.23 9.92
N SER A 163 -5.42 3.06 8.86
CA SER A 163 -6.51 3.96 8.52
C SER A 163 -7.78 3.18 8.22
N ARG A 164 -8.84 3.49 8.95
CA ARG A 164 -10.13 2.80 8.85
C ARG A 164 -11.03 3.39 7.78
N ASP A 165 -10.90 4.69 7.53
CA ASP A 165 -11.70 5.41 6.55
C ASP A 165 -10.91 5.69 5.27
N GLY A 166 -9.59 5.62 5.29
CA GLY A 166 -8.73 5.91 4.14
C GLY A 166 -8.23 7.34 4.10
N ARG A 167 -8.41 8.11 5.19
CA ARG A 167 -7.72 9.38 5.36
C ARG A 167 -6.27 9.12 5.68
N LEU A 168 -5.39 9.63 4.83
CA LEU A 168 -3.95 9.50 4.95
C LEU A 168 -3.29 10.86 5.10
N ARG A 169 -2.17 10.87 5.81
CA ARG A 169 -1.19 11.97 5.75
C ARG A 169 0.18 11.39 5.40
N ARG A 170 1.02 12.22 4.80
CA ARG A 170 2.42 11.88 4.61
C ARG A 170 3.11 11.91 5.98
N PHE A 171 3.85 10.84 6.28
CA PHE A 171 4.68 10.75 7.47
C PHE A 171 5.78 11.80 7.42
N ASP A 172 6.02 12.41 8.57
CA ASP A 172 7.10 13.36 8.81
C ASP A 172 7.77 12.99 10.13
N TRP A 173 9.03 13.38 10.29
CA TRP A 173 9.79 13.06 11.48
C TRP A 173 9.29 13.76 12.75
N ASN A 174 8.33 14.69 12.67
CA ASN A 174 7.80 15.46 13.79
C ASN A 174 8.92 16.01 14.71
N LEU A 175 9.94 16.64 14.12
CA LEU A 175 11.11 17.10 14.85
C LEU A 175 11.47 18.53 14.46
N ALA A 176 11.68 19.39 15.45
CA ALA A 176 12.03 20.79 15.21
C ALA A 176 13.32 20.90 14.38
N GLY A 177 13.31 21.77 13.36
CA GLY A 177 14.44 21.95 12.44
C GLY A 177 14.56 20.88 11.35
N VAL A 178 13.74 19.84 11.37
CA VAL A 178 13.59 18.90 10.24
C VAL A 178 12.36 19.31 9.45
N ALA A 179 12.56 19.67 8.18
CA ALA A 179 11.45 20.08 7.32
C ALA A 179 10.50 18.91 7.07
N ALA A 180 9.19 19.17 7.15
CA ALA A 180 8.19 18.23 6.70
C ALA A 180 8.34 17.99 5.19
N PRO A 181 8.05 16.78 4.69
CA PRO A 181 8.10 16.51 3.26
C PRO A 181 7.14 17.43 2.50
N ALA A 182 7.56 17.90 1.32
CA ALA A 182 6.72 18.74 0.48
C ALA A 182 5.46 18.00 0.03
N ALA A 183 4.36 18.75 -0.12
CA ALA A 183 3.13 18.23 -0.71
C ALA A 183 3.38 17.81 -2.16
N ASP A 184 2.83 16.66 -2.56
CA ASP A 184 2.94 16.11 -3.91
C ASP A 184 1.64 15.38 -4.23
N ALA A 185 0.82 15.99 -5.10
CA ALA A 185 -0.47 15.44 -5.48
C ALA A 185 -0.35 14.09 -6.19
N SER A 186 0.75 13.83 -6.91
CA SER A 186 0.98 12.53 -7.55
C SER A 186 1.29 11.46 -6.51
N CYS A 187 2.12 11.78 -5.51
CA CYS A 187 2.34 10.90 -4.35
C CYS A 187 1.03 10.61 -3.61
N ASP A 188 0.26 11.66 -3.32
CA ASP A 188 -1.02 11.55 -2.61
C ASP A 188 -2.01 10.67 -3.39
N MET A 189 -2.06 10.82 -4.72
CA MET A 189 -2.93 10.02 -5.58
C MET A 189 -2.55 8.53 -5.49
N LEU A 190 -1.26 8.22 -5.63
CA LEU A 190 -0.77 6.84 -5.54
C LEU A 190 -1.06 6.22 -4.16
N ALA A 191 -0.86 6.98 -3.09
CA ALA A 191 -1.12 6.53 -1.73
C ALA A 191 -2.59 6.16 -1.51
N HIS A 192 -3.51 7.03 -1.93
CA HIS A 192 -4.95 6.76 -1.79
C HIS A 192 -5.43 5.67 -2.76
N ALA A 193 -4.84 5.59 -3.97
CA ALA A 193 -5.17 4.54 -4.94
C ALA A 193 -4.89 3.14 -4.38
N LYS A 194 -3.85 2.96 -3.55
CA LYS A 194 -3.53 1.69 -2.89
C LYS A 194 -4.64 1.16 -1.98
N LEU A 195 -5.47 2.05 -1.43
CA LEU A 195 -6.59 1.70 -0.54
C LEU A 195 -7.96 1.80 -1.25
N ALA A 196 -8.01 2.23 -2.52
CA ALA A 196 -9.25 2.57 -3.21
C ALA A 196 -10.21 1.39 -3.43
N ASN A 197 -9.71 0.16 -3.44
CA ASN A 197 -10.56 -1.04 -3.56
C ASN A 197 -11.28 -1.38 -2.26
N GLU A 198 -10.72 -0.98 -1.11
CA GLU A 198 -11.21 -1.36 0.22
C GLU A 198 -11.94 -0.20 0.91
N GLN A 199 -11.58 1.04 0.57
CA GLN A 199 -11.97 2.22 1.34
C GLN A 199 -12.51 3.33 0.44
N ALA A 200 -13.78 3.69 0.67
CA ALA A 200 -14.52 4.62 -0.19
C ALA A 200 -13.90 6.03 -0.23
N PHE A 201 -13.50 6.58 0.93
CA PHE A 201 -12.86 7.90 0.96
C PHE A 201 -11.54 7.91 0.19
N ALA A 202 -10.72 6.86 0.35
CA ALA A 202 -9.46 6.75 -0.40
C ALA A 202 -9.73 6.69 -1.91
N ARG A 203 -10.76 5.97 -2.36
CA ARG A 203 -11.17 5.95 -3.76
C ARG A 203 -11.59 7.34 -4.26
N GLU A 204 -12.43 8.04 -3.50
CA GLU A 204 -12.90 9.39 -3.86
C GLU A 204 -11.72 10.38 -3.94
N ARG A 205 -10.83 10.34 -2.94
CA ARG A 205 -9.66 11.21 -2.89
C ARG A 205 -8.66 10.91 -4.01
N ALA A 206 -8.41 9.63 -4.30
CA ALA A 206 -7.55 9.23 -5.42
C ALA A 206 -8.12 9.73 -6.75
N LEU A 207 -9.43 9.60 -6.97
CA LEU A 207 -10.09 10.07 -8.19
C LEU A 207 -10.08 11.60 -8.30
N GLU A 208 -10.33 12.33 -7.21
CA GLU A 208 -10.22 13.79 -7.17
C GLU A 208 -8.81 14.24 -7.63
N LEU A 209 -7.77 13.63 -7.08
CA LEU A 209 -6.39 13.90 -7.45
C LEU A 209 -6.06 13.49 -8.88
N ALA A 210 -6.61 12.38 -9.36
CA ALA A 210 -6.43 11.89 -10.73
C ALA A 210 -7.03 12.83 -11.79
N ARG A 211 -8.02 13.66 -11.45
CA ARG A 211 -8.58 14.65 -12.40
C ARG A 211 -7.66 15.84 -12.61
N ALA A 212 -6.77 16.14 -11.67
CA ALA A 212 -5.72 17.13 -11.87
C ALA A 212 -4.61 16.59 -12.77
N GLU A 213 -3.81 17.50 -13.34
CA GLU A 213 -2.58 17.13 -14.02
C GLU A 213 -1.51 16.70 -12.99
N PRO A 214 -0.80 15.58 -13.21
CA PRO A 214 0.28 15.15 -12.34
C PRO A 214 1.33 16.23 -12.10
N SER A 215 1.72 16.42 -10.83
CA SER A 215 2.71 17.41 -10.42
C SER A 215 3.78 16.78 -9.53
N GLY A 216 4.78 17.55 -9.13
CA GLY A 216 5.88 17.05 -8.30
C GLY A 216 6.85 16.13 -9.04
N PRO A 217 7.88 15.61 -8.35
CA PRO A 217 8.92 14.77 -8.95
C PRO A 217 8.39 13.49 -9.61
N LEU A 218 7.30 12.92 -9.09
CA LEU A 218 6.76 11.66 -9.62
C LEU A 218 5.98 11.79 -10.93
N ARG A 219 5.68 13.01 -11.38
CA ARG A 219 4.93 13.23 -12.64
C ARG A 219 5.63 12.64 -13.86
N GLU A 220 6.95 12.39 -13.78
CA GLU A 220 7.73 11.79 -14.86
C GLU A 220 7.79 10.25 -14.77
N LEU A 221 7.03 9.62 -13.86
CA LEU A 221 6.94 8.16 -13.77
C LEU A 221 5.75 7.63 -14.58
N GLY A 222 5.98 6.61 -15.39
CA GLY A 222 4.92 5.95 -16.17
C GLY A 222 3.81 5.40 -15.26
N MET A 223 4.17 4.88 -14.09
CA MET A 223 3.23 4.36 -13.10
C MET A 223 2.23 5.40 -12.59
N VAL A 224 2.62 6.68 -12.44
CA VAL A 224 1.68 7.74 -12.05
C VAL A 224 0.58 7.90 -13.09
N HIS A 225 0.98 7.94 -14.36
CA HIS A 225 0.01 8.06 -15.45
C HIS A 225 -0.83 6.79 -15.63
N HIS A 226 -0.27 5.61 -15.35
CA HIS A 226 -1.01 4.33 -15.33
C HIS A 226 -2.12 4.35 -14.27
N VAL A 227 -1.77 4.64 -13.01
CA VAL A 227 -2.74 4.67 -11.90
C VAL A 227 -3.80 5.74 -12.12
N ARG A 228 -3.39 6.93 -12.60
CA ARG A 228 -4.33 7.99 -13.01
C ARG A 228 -5.32 7.46 -14.05
N ALA A 229 -4.83 6.79 -15.09
CA ALA A 229 -5.67 6.25 -16.15
C ALA A 229 -6.67 5.21 -15.63
N TRP A 230 -6.23 4.32 -14.75
CA TRP A 230 -7.08 3.31 -14.11
C TRP A 230 -8.19 3.94 -13.27
N LEU A 231 -7.88 4.97 -12.47
CA LEU A 231 -8.87 5.68 -11.66
C LEU A 231 -9.92 6.38 -12.53
N LEU A 232 -9.47 7.07 -13.59
CA LEU A 232 -10.35 7.77 -14.53
C LEU A 232 -11.22 6.77 -15.33
N GLU A 233 -10.66 5.63 -15.72
CA GLU A 233 -11.41 4.58 -16.39
C GLU A 233 -12.53 4.03 -15.50
N ALA A 234 -12.22 3.75 -14.22
CA ALA A 234 -13.19 3.28 -13.24
C ALA A 234 -14.30 4.31 -12.96
N ALA A 235 -14.04 5.60 -13.23
CA ALA A 235 -15.01 6.68 -13.15
C ALA A 235 -15.80 6.91 -14.46
N GLY A 236 -15.48 6.19 -15.54
CA GLY A 236 -16.10 6.37 -16.85
C GLY A 236 -15.50 7.48 -17.71
N GLU A 237 -14.44 8.14 -17.25
CA GLU A 237 -13.74 9.23 -17.96
C GLU A 237 -12.76 8.65 -19.00
N HIS A 238 -13.33 7.99 -20.02
CA HIS A 238 -12.59 7.13 -20.95
C HIS A 238 -11.58 7.88 -21.83
N ASP A 239 -11.87 9.13 -22.22
CA ASP A 239 -10.94 9.91 -23.06
C ASP A 239 -9.71 10.36 -22.26
N GLU A 240 -9.90 10.80 -21.03
CA GLU A 240 -8.85 11.17 -20.07
C GLU A 240 -8.03 9.95 -19.68
N ALA A 241 -8.68 8.80 -19.43
CA ALA A 241 -8.02 7.53 -19.19
C ALA A 241 -7.13 7.12 -20.37
N ARG A 242 -7.65 7.21 -21.61
CA ARG A 242 -6.89 6.91 -22.83
C ARG A 242 -5.65 7.80 -22.95
N ARG A 243 -5.79 9.11 -22.72
CA ARG A 243 -4.64 10.05 -22.76
C ARG A 243 -3.60 9.70 -21.69
N SER A 244 -4.05 9.32 -20.50
CA SER A 244 -3.19 8.95 -19.38
C SER A 244 -2.43 7.64 -19.65
N TYR A 245 -3.10 6.60 -20.14
CA TYR A 245 -2.40 5.36 -20.53
C TYR A 245 -1.39 5.58 -21.66
N LYS A 246 -1.72 6.40 -22.66
CA LYS A 246 -0.76 6.78 -23.72
C LYS A 246 0.45 7.51 -23.15
N ARG A 247 0.24 8.41 -22.19
CA ARG A 247 1.33 9.10 -21.49
C ARG A 247 2.17 8.12 -20.66
N ALA A 248 1.54 7.16 -19.98
CA ALA A 248 2.24 6.10 -19.24
C ALA A 248 3.19 5.32 -20.16
N LEU A 249 2.71 4.91 -21.34
CA LEU A 249 3.51 4.18 -22.34
C LEU A 249 4.56 5.02 -23.05
N LEU A 250 4.37 6.33 -23.15
CA LEU A 250 5.38 7.26 -23.68
C LEU A 250 6.56 7.39 -22.71
N VAL A 251 6.26 7.41 -21.41
CA VAL A 251 7.26 7.54 -20.34
C VAL A 251 7.97 6.20 -20.09
N ASP A 252 7.19 5.14 -19.98
CA ASP A 252 7.69 3.78 -19.78
C ASP A 252 7.06 2.82 -20.79
N PRO A 253 7.74 2.61 -21.93
CA PRO A 253 7.31 1.66 -22.95
C PRO A 253 7.30 0.20 -22.48
N ALA A 254 7.76 -0.16 -21.28
CA ALA A 254 7.71 -1.54 -20.80
C ALA A 254 6.45 -1.84 -19.95
N LEU A 255 5.57 -0.86 -19.70
CA LEU A 255 4.35 -1.04 -18.90
C LEU A 255 3.26 -1.80 -19.66
N ASP A 256 3.37 -3.12 -19.70
CA ASP A 256 2.39 -3.98 -20.35
C ASP A 256 1.01 -3.91 -19.73
N GLU A 257 0.91 -3.68 -18.42
CA GLU A 257 -0.37 -3.44 -17.77
C GLU A 257 -1.10 -2.22 -18.35
N SER A 258 -0.34 -1.16 -18.69
CA SER A 258 -0.90 0.01 -19.39
C SER A 258 -1.35 -0.33 -20.81
N ARG A 259 -0.62 -1.16 -21.55
CA ARG A 259 -1.05 -1.64 -22.88
C ARG A 259 -2.34 -2.45 -22.79
N ILE A 260 -2.40 -3.39 -21.84
CA ILE A 260 -3.54 -4.27 -21.61
C ILE A 260 -4.80 -3.48 -21.31
N ASN A 261 -4.71 -2.48 -20.43
CA ASN A 261 -5.86 -1.67 -20.05
C ASN A 261 -6.21 -0.64 -21.14
N LEU A 262 -5.22 -0.03 -21.81
CA LEU A 262 -5.45 0.86 -22.94
C LEU A 262 -6.21 0.15 -24.08
N ALA A 263 -5.88 -1.09 -24.38
CA ALA A 263 -6.56 -1.88 -25.40
C ALA A 263 -8.07 -1.99 -25.13
N LEU A 264 -8.44 -2.24 -23.88
CA LEU A 264 -9.86 -2.30 -23.48
C LEU A 264 -10.54 -0.94 -23.64
N VAL A 265 -9.88 0.15 -23.24
CA VAL A 265 -10.38 1.53 -23.42
C VAL A 265 -10.54 1.87 -24.91
N LEU A 266 -9.62 1.44 -25.77
CA LEU A 266 -9.72 1.60 -27.22
C LEU A 266 -10.89 0.82 -27.80
N GLY A 267 -11.13 -0.40 -27.33
CA GLY A 267 -12.32 -1.20 -27.69
C GLY A 267 -13.62 -0.45 -27.44
N ARG A 268 -13.78 0.13 -26.24
CA ARG A 268 -14.96 0.96 -25.91
C ARG A 268 -15.10 2.20 -26.79
N ALA A 269 -13.99 2.71 -27.31
CA ALA A 269 -13.98 3.82 -28.27
C ALA A 269 -14.17 3.36 -29.74
N GLY A 270 -14.55 2.10 -30.00
CA GLY A 270 -14.73 1.56 -31.34
C GLY A 270 -13.43 1.26 -32.09
N LYS A 271 -12.29 1.31 -31.40
CA LYS A 271 -10.94 1.12 -31.96
C LYS A 271 -10.38 -0.27 -31.61
N ALA A 272 -11.22 -1.30 -31.75
CA ALA A 272 -10.86 -2.66 -31.34
C ALA A 272 -9.62 -3.20 -32.06
N ALA A 273 -9.44 -2.91 -33.36
CA ALA A 273 -8.24 -3.32 -34.10
C ALA A 273 -6.94 -2.70 -33.55
N GLU A 274 -6.97 -1.42 -33.16
CA GLU A 274 -5.82 -0.77 -32.49
C GLU A 274 -5.53 -1.43 -31.13
N GLY A 275 -6.59 -1.79 -30.38
CA GLY A 275 -6.46 -2.49 -29.11
C GLY A 275 -5.87 -3.89 -29.26
N ILE A 276 -6.31 -4.67 -30.24
CA ILE A 276 -5.76 -6.00 -30.53
C ILE A 276 -4.27 -5.93 -30.84
N ALA A 277 -3.83 -4.96 -31.66
CA ALA A 277 -2.41 -4.79 -31.97
C ALA A 277 -1.55 -4.52 -30.72
N LEU A 278 -2.07 -3.78 -29.74
CA LEU A 278 -1.38 -3.58 -28.45
C LEU A 278 -1.26 -4.89 -27.66
N LEU A 279 -2.29 -5.73 -27.70
CA LEU A 279 -2.32 -7.00 -26.98
C LEU A 279 -1.46 -8.07 -27.67
N ASP A 280 -1.37 -8.03 -29.00
CA ASP A 280 -0.46 -8.88 -29.77
C ASP A 280 1.00 -8.61 -29.39
N ASP A 281 1.39 -7.34 -29.25
CA ASP A 281 2.73 -6.96 -28.78
C ASP A 281 3.03 -7.50 -27.37
N VAL A 282 2.05 -7.42 -26.46
CA VAL A 282 2.18 -7.99 -25.11
C VAL A 282 2.33 -9.51 -25.17
N LEU A 283 1.48 -10.19 -25.94
CA LEU A 283 1.45 -11.65 -26.04
C LEU A 283 2.66 -12.23 -26.78
N ALA A 284 3.28 -11.45 -27.68
CA ALA A 284 4.55 -11.84 -28.31
C ALA A 284 5.69 -11.94 -27.29
N ARG A 285 5.70 -11.09 -26.26
CA ARG A 285 6.72 -11.09 -25.19
C ARG A 285 6.31 -11.95 -23.98
N HIS A 286 5.02 -12.00 -23.71
CA HIS A 286 4.42 -12.71 -22.57
C HIS A 286 3.23 -13.56 -23.03
N PRO A 287 3.48 -14.74 -23.63
CA PRO A 287 2.42 -15.58 -24.22
C PRO A 287 1.32 -16.03 -23.24
N PHE A 288 1.60 -16.00 -21.95
CA PHE A 288 0.68 -16.39 -20.88
C PHE A 288 0.13 -15.18 -20.08
N ALA A 289 0.18 -13.98 -20.64
CA ALA A 289 -0.44 -12.80 -20.04
C ALA A 289 -1.97 -12.93 -20.08
N GLU A 290 -2.58 -13.54 -19.05
CA GLU A 290 -4.02 -13.82 -19.00
C GLU A 290 -4.88 -12.57 -19.22
N GLY A 291 -4.48 -11.43 -18.64
CA GLY A 291 -5.20 -10.16 -18.86
C GLY A 291 -5.20 -9.72 -20.33
N ALA A 292 -4.12 -9.98 -21.06
CA ALA A 292 -4.02 -9.68 -22.48
C ALA A 292 -4.87 -10.63 -23.32
N LEU A 293 -4.78 -11.94 -23.07
CA LEU A 293 -5.63 -12.95 -23.73
C LEU A 293 -7.12 -12.63 -23.52
N ARG A 294 -7.53 -12.40 -22.27
CA ARG A 294 -8.92 -12.09 -21.94
C ARG A 294 -9.40 -10.82 -22.65
N ASN A 295 -8.62 -9.74 -22.60
CA ASN A 295 -9.01 -8.49 -23.25
C ASN A 295 -9.03 -8.63 -24.78
N ARG A 296 -8.10 -9.40 -25.38
CA ARG A 296 -8.05 -9.61 -26.83
C ARG A 296 -9.25 -10.41 -27.30
N GLY A 297 -9.64 -11.44 -26.54
CA GLY A 297 -10.86 -12.20 -26.80
C GLY A 297 -12.13 -11.34 -26.76
N VAL A 298 -12.24 -10.40 -25.81
CA VAL A 298 -13.34 -9.42 -25.76
C VAL A 298 -13.34 -8.50 -27.01
N LEU A 299 -12.17 -8.07 -27.48
CA LEU A 299 -12.05 -7.25 -28.68
C LEU A 299 -12.36 -8.02 -29.97
N HIS A 300 -11.98 -9.30 -30.05
CA HIS A 300 -12.38 -10.18 -31.15
C HIS A 300 -13.90 -10.35 -31.22
N GLU A 301 -14.57 -10.55 -30.07
CA GLU A 301 -16.04 -10.61 -30.01
C GLU A 301 -16.67 -9.30 -30.54
N ALA A 302 -16.12 -8.15 -30.16
CA ALA A 302 -16.58 -6.84 -30.64
C ALA A 302 -16.39 -6.64 -32.16
N LEU A 303 -15.43 -7.33 -32.78
CA LEU A 303 -15.20 -7.35 -34.23
C LEU A 303 -15.97 -8.46 -34.97
N GLY A 304 -16.72 -9.30 -34.25
CA GLY A 304 -17.43 -10.45 -34.83
C GLY A 304 -16.54 -11.66 -35.11
N ASP A 305 -15.28 -11.66 -34.67
CA ASP A 305 -14.38 -12.80 -34.77
C ASP A 305 -14.61 -13.78 -33.62
N ALA A 306 -15.69 -14.55 -33.73
CA ALA A 306 -16.08 -15.53 -32.71
C ALA A 306 -15.02 -16.63 -32.50
N SER A 307 -14.25 -16.96 -33.54
CA SER A 307 -13.20 -17.98 -33.46
C SER A 307 -11.99 -17.49 -32.67
N GLY A 308 -11.49 -16.29 -32.97
CA GLY A 308 -10.42 -15.65 -32.21
C GLY A 308 -10.83 -15.40 -30.76
N ALA A 309 -12.05 -14.90 -30.54
CA ALA A 309 -12.61 -14.69 -29.21
C ALA A 309 -12.62 -15.97 -28.37
N ARG A 310 -13.09 -17.08 -28.96
CA ARG A 310 -13.12 -18.38 -28.28
C ARG A 310 -11.72 -18.86 -27.94
N ALA A 311 -10.78 -18.84 -28.88
CA ALA A 311 -9.41 -19.32 -28.66
C ALA A 311 -8.72 -18.59 -27.50
N ASP A 312 -8.82 -17.25 -27.49
CA ASP A 312 -8.20 -16.42 -26.46
C ASP A 312 -8.85 -16.61 -25.08
N LEU A 313 -10.18 -16.68 -25.03
CA LEU A 313 -10.90 -16.87 -23.77
C LEU A 313 -10.71 -18.27 -23.19
N GLU A 314 -10.59 -19.30 -24.03
CA GLU A 314 -10.22 -20.67 -23.60
C GLU A 314 -8.81 -20.68 -23.00
N ALA A 315 -7.84 -20.04 -23.65
CA ALA A 315 -6.48 -19.91 -23.15
C ALA A 315 -6.42 -19.12 -21.82
N ALA A 316 -7.15 -18.00 -21.72
CA ALA A 316 -7.25 -17.22 -20.49
C ALA A 316 -7.86 -18.03 -19.34
N HIS A 317 -8.94 -18.78 -19.60
CA HIS A 317 -9.60 -19.61 -18.58
C HIS A 317 -8.73 -20.78 -18.12
N ALA A 318 -7.91 -21.36 -19.01
CA ALA A 318 -6.98 -22.43 -18.64
C ALA A 318 -5.90 -21.96 -17.66
N LEU A 319 -5.49 -20.68 -17.73
CA LEU A 319 -4.54 -20.08 -16.80
C LEU A 319 -5.21 -19.71 -15.47
N PHE A 320 -6.34 -18.99 -15.55
CA PHE A 320 -7.09 -18.57 -14.37
C PHE A 320 -8.59 -18.79 -14.61
N PRO A 321 -9.17 -19.87 -14.06
CA PRO A 321 -10.58 -20.15 -14.19
C PRO A 321 -11.44 -19.05 -13.59
N ARG A 322 -12.14 -18.30 -14.46
CA ARG A 322 -13.06 -17.21 -14.07
C ARG A 322 -14.46 -17.51 -14.56
N ALA A 323 -15.45 -17.37 -13.67
CA ALA A 323 -16.86 -17.57 -14.02
C ALA A 323 -17.35 -16.64 -15.13
N ALA A 324 -16.85 -15.39 -15.17
CA ALA A 324 -17.21 -14.43 -16.22
C ALA A 324 -16.71 -14.86 -17.62
N VAL A 325 -15.49 -15.40 -17.69
CA VAL A 325 -14.89 -15.91 -18.94
C VAL A 325 -15.64 -17.16 -19.40
N ALA A 326 -15.93 -18.09 -18.49
CA ALA A 326 -16.72 -19.28 -18.80
C ALA A 326 -18.12 -18.94 -19.35
N ARG A 327 -18.80 -17.94 -18.77
CA ARG A 327 -20.09 -17.45 -19.33
C ARG A 327 -19.95 -16.84 -20.72
N ALA A 328 -18.84 -16.18 -21.03
CA ALA A 328 -18.59 -15.67 -22.38
C ALA A 328 -18.40 -16.81 -23.39
N LEU A 329 -17.60 -17.80 -23.03
CA LEU A 329 -17.40 -19.01 -23.82
C LEU A 329 -18.69 -19.81 -24.05
N GLU A 330 -19.56 -19.90 -23.03
CA GLU A 330 -20.89 -20.49 -23.17
C GLU A 330 -21.70 -19.79 -24.27
N ARG A 331 -21.77 -18.45 -24.22
CA ARG A 331 -22.53 -17.65 -25.22
C ARG A 331 -21.98 -17.84 -26.63
N LEU A 332 -20.66 -17.80 -26.78
CA LEU A 332 -19.99 -18.00 -28.07
C LEU A 332 -20.28 -19.40 -28.65
N CYS A 333 -20.21 -20.45 -27.82
CA CYS A 333 -20.50 -21.82 -28.26
C CYS A 333 -21.99 -22.02 -28.59
N ALA A 334 -22.89 -21.41 -27.82
CA ALA A 334 -24.31 -21.47 -28.09
C ALA A 334 -24.65 -20.78 -29.43
N ALA A 335 -24.06 -19.61 -29.68
CA ALA A 335 -24.23 -18.88 -30.94
C ALA A 335 -23.70 -19.64 -32.16
N SER A 336 -22.65 -20.45 -31.99
CA SER A 336 -22.10 -21.32 -33.04
C SER A 336 -22.81 -22.67 -33.20
N GLY A 337 -23.87 -22.94 -32.43
CA GLY A 337 -24.61 -24.21 -32.45
C GLY A 337 -23.94 -25.38 -31.72
N ASP A 338 -22.84 -25.14 -30.99
CA ASP A 338 -22.11 -26.16 -30.21
C ASP A 338 -22.73 -26.30 -28.81
N ALA A 339 -23.89 -26.95 -28.76
CA ALA A 339 -24.67 -27.14 -27.52
C ALA A 339 -23.90 -27.91 -26.44
N SER A 340 -23.02 -28.85 -26.86
CA SER A 340 -22.19 -29.62 -25.94
C SER A 340 -21.14 -28.74 -25.26
N ALA A 341 -20.41 -27.92 -26.03
CA ALA A 341 -19.44 -26.99 -25.45
C ALA A 341 -20.11 -25.92 -24.60
N ALA A 342 -21.28 -25.41 -25.02
CA ALA A 342 -22.04 -24.45 -24.21
C ALA A 342 -22.42 -25.04 -22.84
N ALA A 343 -22.90 -26.28 -22.80
CA ALA A 343 -23.24 -26.96 -21.54
C ALA A 343 -22.00 -27.15 -20.63
N ARG A 344 -20.84 -27.50 -21.21
CA ARG A 344 -19.57 -27.61 -20.48
C ARG A 344 -19.14 -26.27 -19.87
N TRP A 345 -19.21 -25.18 -20.63
CA TRP A 345 -18.83 -23.86 -20.13
C TRP A 345 -19.79 -23.31 -19.09
N ARG A 346 -21.08 -23.64 -19.19
CA ARG A 346 -22.08 -23.36 -18.14
C ARG A 346 -21.73 -24.05 -16.82
N ALA A 347 -21.33 -25.31 -16.87
CA ALA A 347 -20.89 -26.06 -15.69
C ALA A 347 -19.61 -25.46 -15.09
N ALA A 348 -18.63 -25.10 -15.93
CA ALA A 348 -17.41 -24.43 -15.48
C ALA A 348 -17.70 -23.08 -14.78
N ALA A 349 -18.64 -22.30 -15.31
CA ALA A 349 -19.03 -21.03 -14.71
C ALA A 349 -19.64 -21.19 -13.31
N ALA A 350 -20.38 -22.28 -13.08
CA ALA A 350 -20.94 -22.61 -11.76
C ALA A 350 -19.84 -23.03 -10.77
N ALA A 351 -18.88 -23.83 -11.21
CA ALA A 351 -17.75 -24.28 -10.39
C ALA A 351 -16.82 -23.13 -9.98
N SER A 352 -16.54 -22.18 -10.88
CA SER A 352 -15.69 -21.01 -10.56
C SER A 352 -16.40 -19.91 -9.76
N GLY A 353 -17.68 -20.09 -9.40
CA GLY A 353 -18.48 -19.10 -8.67
C GLY A 353 -18.61 -19.37 -7.17
N SER A 354 -18.09 -20.50 -6.66
CA SER A 354 -18.22 -20.92 -5.26
C SER A 354 -17.13 -20.40 -4.33
N ASP A 355 -16.07 -19.79 -4.85
CA ASP A 355 -15.05 -19.10 -4.04
C ASP A 355 -15.43 -17.61 -3.94
N ARG A 356 -16.19 -17.25 -2.91
CA ARG A 356 -16.35 -15.86 -2.47
C ARG A 356 -15.90 -15.70 -1.03
#